data_AF-A0A5E3XQM4-F1
#
_entry.id   AF-A0A5E3XQM4-F1
#
_cell.length_a   1.000
_cell.length_b   1.000
_cell.length_c   1.000
_cell.angle_alpha   90.00
_cell.angle_beta   90.00
_cell.angle_gamma   90.00
#
_symmetry.space_group_name_H-M   'P 1'
#
loop_
_entity.id
_entity.type
_entity.pdbx_description
1 polymer ?
#
loop_
_entity_poly.entity_id
_entity_poly.type
_entity_poly.pdbx_seq_one_letter_code
_entity_poly.pdbx_strand_id
1 'polypeptide(L)'
;MVAAAPSPDAVLDRIRELVEADPVNEDPAALNVRGYALLARLKALNRQANAATKEHKLATAAARTTVNQTHLGLQNLLYEKRHLEREIEKCRQFASIYQDIPMHSLEDFMILAPENARTEGVLADRHELMKARLAYELESQQKLEGRWNALTAERDELLKETKDQTAAADKLQTLVDQVMKSLLDTQKSIDALVPPEPVEPMPVDAGDATPTPDASLA
;
A
#
# COMPACT_ATOMS: atom_id res chain seq x y z
N MET A 1 -34.80 40.99 -60.62
CA MET A 1 -33.46 41.00 -61.24
C MET A 1 -32.69 42.17 -60.67
N VAL A 2 -31.87 41.95 -59.64
CA VAL A 2 -30.93 42.98 -59.17
C VAL A 2 -29.82 43.02 -60.21
N ALA A 3 -29.74 44.09 -61.01
CA ALA A 3 -28.64 44.27 -61.95
C ALA A 3 -27.32 44.11 -61.19
N ALA A 4 -26.50 43.14 -61.61
CA ALA A 4 -25.22 42.87 -60.98
C ALA A 4 -24.45 44.20 -60.89
N ALA A 5 -24.00 44.54 -59.67
CA ALA A 5 -23.11 45.67 -59.49
C ALA A 5 -21.93 45.52 -60.46
N PRO A 6 -21.46 46.61 -61.10
CA PRO A 6 -20.34 46.49 -62.03
C PRO A 6 -19.15 45.90 -61.28
N SER A 7 -18.27 45.21 -61.99
CA SER A 7 -16.98 44.88 -61.39
C SER A 7 -16.26 46.18 -60.99
N PRO A 8 -15.54 46.19 -59.85
CA PRO A 8 -14.71 47.33 -59.45
C PRO A 8 -13.74 47.75 -60.56
N ASP A 9 -13.17 46.77 -61.25
CA ASP A 9 -12.27 46.98 -62.38
C ASP A 9 -12.97 47.72 -63.53
N ALA A 10 -14.21 47.36 -63.86
CA ALA A 10 -14.95 48.07 -64.91
C ALA A 10 -15.26 49.54 -64.56
N VAL A 11 -15.36 49.87 -63.27
CA VAL A 11 -15.52 51.28 -62.82
C VAL A 11 -14.19 52.01 -62.90
N LEU A 12 -13.09 51.36 -62.51
CA LEU A 12 -11.74 51.92 -62.59
C LEU A 12 -11.28 52.13 -64.03
N ASP A 13 -11.56 51.18 -64.92
CA ASP A 13 -11.30 51.29 -66.35
C ASP A 13 -12.09 52.44 -66.97
N ARG A 14 -13.35 52.62 -66.59
CA ARG A 14 -14.16 53.79 -67.02
C ARG A 14 -13.65 55.13 -66.50
N ILE A 15 -13.03 55.13 -65.31
CA ILE A 15 -12.39 56.34 -64.77
C ILE A 15 -11.11 56.63 -65.56
N ARG A 16 -10.31 55.61 -65.91
CA ARG A 16 -9.11 55.77 -66.75
C ARG A 16 -9.46 56.27 -68.16
N GLU A 17 -10.46 55.66 -68.80
CA GLU A 17 -11.00 56.11 -70.09
C GLU A 17 -11.41 57.59 -70.06
N LEU A 18 -11.99 58.06 -68.95
CA LEU A 18 -12.41 59.44 -68.78
C LEU A 18 -11.25 60.42 -68.54
N VAL A 19 -10.12 59.93 -68.03
CA VAL A 19 -8.89 60.72 -67.84
C VAL A 19 -8.06 60.79 -69.12
N GLU A 20 -8.12 59.76 -69.96
CA GLU A 20 -7.42 59.68 -71.26
C GLU A 20 -8.15 60.42 -72.40
N ALA A 21 -9.40 60.86 -72.18
CA ALA A 21 -10.18 61.59 -73.19
C ALA A 21 -9.70 63.05 -73.38
N ASP A 22 -9.66 63.52 -74.63
CA ASP A 22 -9.25 64.88 -74.98
C ASP A 22 -10.29 65.94 -74.56
N PRO A 23 -9.96 66.90 -73.68
CA PRO A 23 -10.92 67.88 -73.14
C PRO A 23 -11.35 68.95 -74.14
N VAL A 24 -10.75 68.99 -75.34
CA VAL A 24 -10.97 70.04 -76.34
C VAL A 24 -12.27 69.83 -77.14
N ASN A 25 -12.78 68.59 -77.20
CA ASN A 25 -13.94 68.21 -78.03
C ASN A 25 -15.21 67.85 -77.23
N GLU A 26 -15.16 67.86 -75.90
CA GLU A 26 -16.28 67.45 -75.04
C GLU A 26 -16.80 68.59 -74.16
N ASP A 27 -18.11 68.60 -73.90
CA ASP A 27 -18.75 69.57 -73.00
C ASP A 27 -18.27 69.35 -71.54
N PRO A 28 -17.65 70.36 -70.90
CA PRO A 28 -17.13 70.24 -69.54
C PRO A 28 -18.22 69.89 -68.51
N ALA A 29 -19.48 70.25 -68.74
CA ALA A 29 -20.57 69.90 -67.83
C ALA A 29 -20.87 68.39 -67.87
N ALA A 30 -20.88 67.79 -69.07
CA ALA A 30 -21.14 66.36 -69.26
C ALA A 30 -20.02 65.48 -68.67
N LEU A 31 -18.77 65.90 -68.83
CA LEU A 31 -17.59 65.26 -68.23
C LEU A 31 -17.68 65.21 -66.69
N ASN A 32 -18.03 66.34 -66.07
CA ASN A 32 -18.19 66.43 -64.62
C ASN A 32 -19.30 65.51 -64.10
N VAL A 33 -20.46 65.49 -64.76
CA VAL A 33 -21.57 64.60 -64.38
C VAL A 33 -21.15 63.13 -64.45
N ARG A 34 -20.45 62.72 -65.52
CA ARG A 34 -19.95 61.34 -65.67
C ARG A 34 -18.89 61.00 -64.62
N GLY A 35 -17.95 61.92 -64.33
CA GLY A 35 -16.95 61.77 -63.29
C GLY A 35 -17.55 61.62 -61.89
N TYR A 36 -18.52 62.48 -61.53
CA TYR A 36 -19.23 62.37 -60.25
C TYR A 36 -20.02 61.06 -60.12
N ALA A 37 -20.66 60.60 -61.20
CA ALA A 37 -21.38 59.33 -61.21
C ALA A 37 -20.44 58.13 -60.97
N LEU A 38 -19.27 58.10 -61.62
CA LEU A 38 -18.26 57.06 -61.42
C LEU A 38 -17.68 57.08 -60.00
N LEU A 39 -17.42 58.27 -59.45
CA LEU A 39 -16.91 58.42 -58.09
C LEU A 39 -17.95 58.03 -57.03
N ALA A 40 -19.23 58.33 -57.26
CA ALA A 40 -20.33 57.85 -56.41
C ALA A 40 -20.43 56.32 -56.42
N ARG A 41 -20.24 55.70 -57.59
CA ARG A 41 -20.22 54.24 -57.77
C ARG A 41 -19.03 53.60 -57.05
N LEU A 42 -17.84 54.18 -57.15
CA LEU A 42 -16.65 53.73 -56.43
C LEU A 42 -16.84 53.83 -54.89
N LYS A 43 -17.41 54.93 -54.40
CA LYS A 43 -17.76 55.08 -52.97
C LYS A 43 -18.78 54.02 -52.52
N ALA A 44 -19.76 53.68 -53.36
CA ALA A 44 -20.71 52.61 -53.06
C ALA A 44 -20.02 51.23 -52.96
N LEU A 45 -19.14 50.90 -53.91
CA LEU A 45 -18.35 49.67 -53.89
C LEU A 45 -17.43 49.60 -52.67
N ASN A 46 -16.78 50.71 -52.29
CA ASN A 46 -15.94 50.76 -51.09
C ASN A 46 -16.74 50.50 -49.80
N ARG A 47 -17.94 51.10 -49.68
CA ARG A 47 -18.85 50.82 -48.54
C ARG A 47 -19.29 49.36 -48.51
N GLN A 48 -19.58 48.77 -49.66
CA GLN A 48 -19.95 47.37 -49.77
C GLN A 48 -18.79 46.45 -49.35
N ALA A 49 -17.55 46.73 -49.79
CA ALA A 49 -16.36 45.97 -49.40
C ALA A 49 -16.09 46.08 -47.88
N ASN A 50 -16.23 47.27 -47.31
CA ASN A 50 -16.09 47.48 -45.86
C ASN A 50 -17.17 46.75 -45.06
N ALA A 51 -18.42 46.76 -45.55
CA ALA A 51 -19.53 46.03 -44.94
C ALA A 51 -19.28 44.52 -44.96
N ALA A 52 -18.89 43.95 -46.10
CA ALA A 52 -18.54 42.54 -46.24
C ALA A 52 -17.37 42.17 -45.31
N THR A 53 -16.33 43.00 -45.26
CA THR A 53 -15.18 42.79 -44.34
C THR A 53 -15.63 42.77 -42.88
N LYS A 54 -16.52 43.67 -42.48
CA LYS A 54 -17.06 43.72 -41.12
C LYS A 54 -17.89 42.47 -40.82
N GLU A 55 -18.73 42.05 -41.76
CA GLU A 55 -19.54 40.83 -41.65
C GLU A 55 -18.66 39.59 -41.45
N HIS A 56 -17.64 39.40 -42.29
CA HIS A 56 -16.71 38.27 -42.15
C HIS A 56 -15.94 38.30 -40.83
N LYS A 57 -15.53 39.47 -40.35
CA LYS A 57 -14.89 39.62 -39.04
C LYS A 57 -15.83 39.19 -37.90
N LEU A 58 -17.09 39.60 -37.94
CA LEU A 58 -18.10 39.22 -36.94
C LEU A 58 -18.39 37.72 -36.98
N ALA A 59 -18.59 37.16 -38.18
CA ALA A 59 -18.83 35.72 -38.35
C ALA A 59 -17.65 34.87 -37.81
N THR A 60 -16.41 35.28 -38.12
CA THR A 60 -15.21 34.59 -37.63
C THR A 60 -15.06 34.71 -36.12
N ALA A 61 -15.36 35.89 -35.55
CA ALA A 61 -15.31 36.10 -34.10
C ALA A 61 -16.36 35.25 -33.36
N ALA A 62 -17.58 35.15 -33.91
CA ALA A 62 -18.63 34.28 -33.38
C ALA A 62 -18.20 32.81 -33.41
N ALA A 63 -17.73 32.31 -34.56
CA ALA A 63 -17.23 30.94 -34.70
C ALA A 63 -16.08 30.65 -33.72
N ARG A 64 -15.12 31.58 -33.58
CA ARG A 64 -14.02 31.46 -32.60
C ARG A 64 -14.53 31.34 -31.17
N THR A 65 -15.57 32.09 -30.82
CA THR A 65 -16.15 32.08 -29.47
C THR A 65 -16.80 30.73 -29.18
N THR A 66 -17.55 30.17 -30.13
CA THR A 66 -18.13 28.83 -30.03
C THR A 66 -17.04 27.77 -29.86
N VAL A 67 -15.97 27.83 -30.66
CA VAL A 67 -14.82 26.90 -30.54
C VAL A 67 -14.19 27.00 -29.15
N ASN A 68 -13.92 28.20 -28.65
CA ASN A 68 -13.35 28.38 -27.31
C ASN A 68 -14.25 27.80 -26.21
N GLN A 69 -15.56 27.99 -26.31
CA GLN A 69 -16.52 27.44 -25.35
C GLN A 69 -16.52 25.91 -25.36
N THR A 70 -16.54 25.30 -26.55
CA THR A 70 -16.46 23.83 -26.66
C THR A 70 -15.12 23.28 -26.17
N HIS A 71 -14.01 23.98 -26.43
CA HIS A 71 -12.69 23.61 -25.93
C HIS A 71 -12.63 23.67 -24.41
N LEU A 72 -13.23 24.69 -23.78
CA LEU A 72 -13.35 24.75 -22.32
C LEU A 72 -14.15 23.56 -21.76
N GLY A 73 -15.26 23.20 -22.40
CA GLY A 73 -16.04 22.02 -22.04
C GLY A 73 -15.21 20.73 -22.12
N LEU A 74 -14.42 20.56 -23.18
CA LEU A 74 -13.50 19.43 -23.31
C LEU A 74 -12.46 19.40 -22.19
N GLN A 75 -11.86 20.54 -21.83
CA GLN A 75 -10.88 20.59 -20.75
C GLN A 75 -11.48 20.21 -19.40
N ASN A 76 -12.72 20.62 -19.12
CA ASN A 76 -13.44 20.22 -17.91
C ASN A 76 -13.63 18.69 -17.84
N LEU A 77 -14.08 18.08 -18.94
CA LEU A 77 -14.26 16.62 -19.03
C LEU A 77 -12.93 15.86 -18.90
N LEU A 78 -11.86 16.38 -19.51
CA LEU A 78 -10.52 15.79 -19.37
C LEU A 78 -10.00 15.88 -17.94
N TYR A 79 -10.31 16.97 -17.23
CA TYR A 79 -9.98 17.10 -15.81
C TYR A 79 -10.74 16.08 -14.97
N GLU A 80 -12.05 15.95 -15.19
CA GLU A 80 -12.90 14.98 -14.50
C GLU A 80 -12.44 13.54 -14.75
N LYS A 81 -12.16 13.19 -16.02
CA LYS A 81 -11.60 11.88 -16.38
C LYS A 81 -10.32 11.58 -15.59
N ARG A 82 -9.36 12.50 -15.58
CA ARG A 82 -8.10 12.31 -14.84
C ARG A 82 -8.32 12.23 -13.33
N HIS A 83 -9.30 12.95 -12.79
CA HIS A 83 -9.64 12.86 -11.38
C HIS A 83 -10.20 11.48 -11.04
N LEU A 84 -11.16 10.99 -11.82
CA LEU A 84 -11.74 9.65 -11.66
C LEU A 84 -10.69 8.55 -11.83
N GLU A 85 -9.79 8.66 -12.82
CA GLU A 85 -8.69 7.72 -13.00
C GLU A 85 -7.78 7.64 -11.76
N ARG A 86 -7.46 8.79 -11.15
CA ARG A 86 -6.69 8.83 -9.90
C ARG A 86 -7.45 8.21 -8.73
N GLU A 87 -8.74 8.48 -8.60
CA GLU A 87 -9.55 7.87 -7.52
C GLU A 87 -9.70 6.36 -7.71
N ILE A 88 -9.90 5.88 -8.94
CA ILE A 88 -9.91 4.45 -9.27
C ILE A 88 -8.58 3.80 -8.89
N GLU A 89 -7.47 4.44 -9.23
CA GLU A 89 -6.14 3.91 -8.91
C GLU A 89 -5.91 3.86 -7.39
N LYS A 90 -6.31 4.89 -6.64
CA LYS A 90 -6.29 4.86 -5.17
C LYS A 90 -7.11 3.70 -4.61
N CYS A 91 -8.32 3.48 -5.13
CA CYS A 91 -9.18 2.38 -4.70
C CYS A 91 -8.58 1.01 -5.06
N ARG A 92 -7.87 0.89 -6.18
CA ARG A 92 -7.17 -0.35 -6.58
C ARG A 92 -5.94 -0.63 -5.74
N GLN A 93 -5.23 0.41 -5.33
CA GLN A 93 -4.07 0.33 -4.43
C GLN A 93 -4.47 0.04 -2.97
N PHE A 94 -5.77 -0.12 -2.69
CA PHE A 94 -6.22 -0.61 -1.40
C PHE A 94 -5.75 -2.06 -1.20
N ALA A 95 -4.57 -2.20 -0.60
CA ALA A 95 -4.06 -3.46 -0.10
C ALA A 95 -4.65 -3.68 1.30
N SER A 96 -5.46 -4.73 1.44
CA SER A 96 -5.96 -5.13 2.74
C SER A 96 -5.04 -6.20 3.34
N ILE A 97 -4.79 -6.08 4.65
CA ILE A 97 -3.86 -6.93 5.41
C ILE A 97 -4.18 -8.43 5.24
N TYR A 98 -5.44 -8.79 4.97
CA TYR A 98 -5.83 -10.21 4.79
C TYR A 98 -5.09 -10.92 3.66
N GLN A 99 -4.52 -10.19 2.69
CA GLN A 99 -3.78 -10.79 1.59
C GLN A 99 -2.41 -11.34 2.01
N ASP A 100 -1.85 -10.81 3.10
CA ASP A 100 -0.50 -11.15 3.59
C ASP A 100 -0.53 -12.10 4.80
N ILE A 101 -1.72 -12.49 5.28
CA ILE A 101 -1.85 -13.38 6.43
C ILE A 101 -1.46 -14.80 6.00
N PRO A 102 -0.56 -15.49 6.72
CA PRO A 102 -0.30 -16.90 6.50
C PRO A 102 -1.55 -17.71 6.85
N MET A 103 -2.20 -18.26 5.83
CA MET A 103 -3.41 -19.09 5.96
C MET A 103 -3.12 -20.52 5.52
N HIS A 104 -3.88 -21.47 6.04
CA HIS A 104 -3.91 -22.85 5.56
C HIS A 104 -4.23 -22.88 4.07
N SER A 105 -3.66 -23.87 3.37
CA SER A 105 -3.93 -24.07 1.96
C SER A 105 -5.41 -24.39 1.73
N LEU A 106 -5.88 -24.27 0.47
CA LEU A 106 -7.26 -24.64 0.15
C LEU A 106 -7.54 -26.12 0.46
N GLU A 107 -6.56 -27.00 0.23
CA GLU A 107 -6.67 -28.43 0.49
C GLU A 107 -6.81 -28.70 1.99
N ASP A 108 -5.96 -28.07 2.81
CA ASP A 108 -6.01 -28.20 4.26
C ASP A 108 -7.33 -27.66 4.84
N PHE A 109 -7.80 -26.51 4.33
CA PHE A 109 -9.10 -25.96 4.72
C PHE A 109 -10.24 -26.93 4.39
N MET A 110 -10.20 -27.56 3.20
CA MET A 110 -11.21 -28.53 2.81
C MET A 110 -11.23 -29.78 3.67
N ILE A 111 -10.15 -30.11 4.38
CA ILE A 111 -10.06 -31.27 5.26
C ILE A 111 -10.40 -30.89 6.72
N LEU A 112 -9.82 -29.79 7.20
CA LEU A 112 -9.80 -29.43 8.62
C LEU A 112 -10.96 -28.50 9.04
N ALA A 113 -11.54 -27.74 8.11
CA ALA A 113 -12.62 -26.80 8.44
C ALA A 113 -13.91 -27.55 8.82
N PRO A 114 -14.77 -27.00 9.68
CA PRO A 114 -16.05 -27.63 10.01
C PRO A 114 -17.03 -27.60 8.81
N GLU A 115 -18.00 -28.53 8.77
CA GLU A 115 -18.91 -28.71 7.62
C GLU A 115 -19.77 -27.49 7.31
N ASN A 116 -20.14 -26.72 8.33
CA ASN A 116 -20.88 -25.46 8.20
C ASN A 116 -20.09 -24.40 7.39
N ALA A 117 -18.76 -24.45 7.39
CA ALA A 117 -17.89 -23.54 6.63
C ALA A 117 -17.63 -24.03 5.19
N ARG A 118 -18.05 -25.26 4.84
CA ARG A 118 -17.80 -25.91 3.53
C ARG A 118 -19.09 -26.18 2.75
N THR A 119 -20.14 -25.40 3.01
CA THR A 119 -21.41 -25.53 2.30
C THR A 119 -21.25 -25.18 0.82
N GLU A 120 -22.05 -25.81 -0.04
CA GLU A 120 -21.96 -25.67 -1.50
C GLU A 120 -22.10 -24.20 -1.96
N GLY A 121 -22.96 -23.42 -1.29
CA GLY A 121 -23.11 -21.99 -1.56
C GLY A 121 -21.86 -21.15 -1.20
N VAL A 122 -21.13 -21.54 -0.15
CA VAL A 122 -19.88 -20.87 0.25
C VAL A 122 -18.74 -21.25 -0.70
N LEU A 123 -18.69 -22.49 -1.17
CA LEU A 123 -17.67 -22.95 -2.12
C LEU A 123 -17.85 -22.35 -3.52
N ALA A 124 -19.09 -22.07 -3.92
CA ALA A 124 -19.40 -21.51 -5.23
C ALA A 124 -18.99 -20.02 -5.38
N ASP A 125 -19.08 -19.24 -4.30
CA ASP A 125 -18.66 -17.83 -4.31
C ASP A 125 -17.26 -17.66 -3.70
N ARG A 126 -16.33 -17.13 -4.51
CA ARG A 126 -14.95 -16.83 -4.09
C ARG A 126 -14.91 -15.90 -2.88
N HIS A 127 -15.79 -14.91 -2.79
CA HIS A 127 -15.79 -13.96 -1.68
C HIS A 127 -16.24 -14.63 -0.38
N GLU A 128 -17.34 -15.39 -0.43
CA GLU A 128 -17.82 -16.17 0.71
C GLU A 128 -16.80 -17.21 1.16
N LEU A 129 -16.16 -17.92 0.22
CA LEU A 129 -15.08 -18.86 0.51
C LEU A 129 -13.93 -18.18 1.27
N MET A 130 -13.50 -17.00 0.83
CA MET A 130 -12.42 -16.27 1.52
C MET A 130 -12.82 -15.86 2.94
N LYS A 131 -14.07 -15.40 3.14
CA LYS A 131 -14.58 -15.08 4.48
C LYS A 131 -14.61 -16.30 5.39
N ALA A 132 -15.08 -17.44 4.88
CA ALA A 132 -15.12 -18.69 5.62
C ALA A 132 -13.72 -19.17 6.02
N ARG A 133 -12.75 -19.05 5.11
CA ARG A 133 -11.33 -19.35 5.39
C ARG A 133 -10.78 -18.46 6.49
N LEU A 134 -10.96 -17.14 6.40
CA LEU A 134 -10.49 -16.20 7.42
C LEU A 134 -11.13 -16.44 8.79
N ALA A 135 -12.42 -16.76 8.83
CA ALA A 135 -13.12 -17.08 10.07
C ALA A 135 -12.57 -18.35 10.72
N TYR A 136 -12.27 -19.38 9.92
CA TYR A 136 -11.64 -20.60 10.40
C TYR A 136 -10.23 -20.36 10.94
N GLU A 137 -9.42 -19.54 10.26
CA GLU A 137 -8.08 -19.19 10.74
C GLU A 137 -8.12 -18.47 12.08
N LEU A 138 -9.03 -17.51 12.22
CA LEU A 138 -9.22 -16.77 13.46
C LEU A 138 -9.57 -17.72 14.62
N GLU A 139 -10.51 -18.64 14.38
CA GLU A 139 -10.91 -19.64 15.39
C GLU A 139 -9.76 -20.60 15.72
N SER A 140 -9.00 -21.03 14.72
CA SER A 140 -7.84 -21.90 14.88
C SER A 140 -6.74 -21.22 15.70
N GLN A 141 -6.41 -19.97 15.39
CA GLN A 141 -5.43 -19.18 16.13
C GLN A 141 -5.86 -18.94 17.57
N GLN A 142 -7.13 -18.60 17.82
CA GLN A 142 -7.65 -18.44 19.19
C GLN A 142 -7.55 -19.74 20.00
N LYS A 143 -7.84 -20.90 19.39
CA LYS A 143 -7.67 -22.20 20.04
C LYS A 143 -6.21 -22.48 20.36
N LEU A 144 -5.30 -22.16 19.44
CA LEU A 144 -3.86 -22.38 19.63
C LEU A 144 -3.31 -21.46 20.73
N GLU A 145 -3.68 -20.19 20.73
CA GLU A 145 -3.33 -19.23 21.76
C GLU A 145 -3.85 -19.65 23.13
N GLY A 146 -5.10 -20.13 23.22
CA GLY A 146 -5.66 -20.67 24.45
C GLY A 146 -4.86 -21.86 24.99
N ARG A 147 -4.47 -22.81 24.12
CA ARG A 147 -3.62 -23.94 24.50
C ARG A 147 -2.21 -23.50 24.92
N TRP A 148 -1.62 -22.55 24.20
CA TRP A 148 -0.31 -22.01 24.52
C TRP A 148 -0.31 -21.32 25.88
N ASN A 149 -1.33 -20.50 26.18
CA ASN A 149 -1.50 -19.87 27.49
C ASN A 149 -1.68 -20.91 28.60
N ALA A 150 -2.48 -21.95 28.38
CA ALA A 150 -2.67 -23.02 29.35
C ALA A 150 -1.37 -23.79 29.65
N LEU A 151 -0.64 -24.20 28.61
CA LEU A 151 0.66 -24.87 28.75
C LEU A 151 1.72 -23.98 29.38
N THR A 152 1.69 -22.68 29.09
CA THR A 152 2.59 -21.69 29.69
C THR A 152 2.31 -21.55 31.19
N ALA A 153 1.04 -21.50 31.59
CA ALA A 153 0.64 -21.48 32.99
C ALA A 153 1.03 -22.76 33.72
N GLU A 154 0.82 -23.93 33.11
CA GLU A 154 1.23 -25.24 33.67
C GLU A 154 2.76 -25.32 33.84
N ARG A 155 3.52 -24.89 32.82
CA ARG A 155 4.98 -24.80 32.91
C ARG A 155 5.41 -23.90 34.07
N ASP A 156 4.78 -22.74 34.23
CA ASP A 156 5.14 -21.79 35.28
C ASP A 156 4.83 -22.33 36.68
N GLU A 157 3.72 -23.07 36.83
CA GLU A 157 3.40 -23.75 38.09
C GLU A 157 4.41 -24.86 38.38
N LEU A 158 4.72 -25.73 37.42
CA LEU A 158 5.72 -26.79 37.59
C LEU A 158 7.12 -26.24 37.91
N LEU A 159 7.51 -25.11 37.29
CA LEU A 159 8.76 -24.43 37.60
C LEU A 159 8.77 -23.87 39.02
N LYS A 160 7.63 -23.39 39.51
CA LYS A 160 7.49 -22.92 40.89
C LYS A 160 7.54 -24.09 41.88
N GLU A 161 6.82 -25.18 41.61
CA GLU A 161 6.88 -26.41 42.42
C GLU A 161 8.30 -26.97 42.48
N THR A 162 9.00 -27.01 41.34
CA THR A 162 10.39 -27.47 41.27
C THR A 162 11.31 -26.58 42.13
N LYS A 163 11.15 -25.24 42.05
CA LYS A 163 11.90 -24.32 42.92
C LYS A 163 11.62 -24.57 44.40
N ASP A 164 10.36 -24.74 44.77
CA ASP A 164 9.98 -25.00 46.16
C ASP A 164 10.54 -26.35 46.66
N GLN A 165 10.52 -27.39 45.82
CA GLN A 165 11.13 -28.69 46.12
C GLN A 165 12.65 -28.61 46.26
N THR A 166 13.35 -27.88 45.37
CA THR A 166 14.81 -27.66 45.51
C THR A 166 15.14 -26.92 46.79
N ALA A 167 14.39 -25.87 47.14
CA ALA A 167 14.59 -25.15 48.40
C ALA A 167 14.30 -26.02 49.63
N ALA A 168 13.34 -26.94 49.56
CA ALA A 168 13.09 -27.92 50.61
C ALA A 168 14.21 -28.97 50.71
N ALA A 169 14.73 -29.46 49.58
CA ALA A 169 15.86 -30.37 49.52
C ALA A 169 17.13 -29.73 50.08
N ASP A 170 17.42 -28.48 49.73
CA ASP A 170 18.54 -27.72 50.29
C ASP A 170 18.43 -27.60 51.82
N LYS A 171 17.23 -27.30 52.33
CA LYS A 171 16.98 -27.28 53.79
C LYS A 171 17.23 -28.64 54.44
N LEU A 172 16.73 -29.73 53.84
CA LEU A 172 16.98 -31.09 54.33
C LEU A 172 18.47 -31.43 54.32
N GLN A 173 19.20 -31.05 53.26
CA GLN A 173 20.65 -31.24 53.18
C GLN A 173 21.35 -30.52 54.35
N THR A 174 20.98 -29.27 54.64
CA THR A 174 21.57 -28.55 55.79
C THR A 174 21.27 -29.22 57.13
N LEU A 175 20.09 -29.83 57.30
CA LEU A 175 19.76 -30.59 58.50
C LEU A 175 20.57 -31.88 58.61
N VAL A 176 20.77 -32.59 57.50
CA VAL A 176 21.63 -33.78 57.46
C VAL A 176 23.07 -33.41 57.82
N ASP A 177 23.61 -32.33 57.27
CA ASP A 177 24.97 -31.86 57.58
C ASP A 177 25.10 -31.49 59.06
N GLN A 178 24.07 -30.86 59.65
CA GLN A 178 24.01 -30.56 61.09
C GLN A 178 23.98 -31.84 61.94
N VAL A 179 23.15 -32.81 61.58
CA VAL A 179 23.07 -34.10 62.28
C VAL A 179 24.40 -34.86 62.17
N MET A 180 25.00 -34.95 60.98
CA MET A 180 26.33 -35.55 60.80
C MET A 180 27.37 -34.87 61.67
N LYS A 181 27.39 -33.54 61.73
CA LYS A 181 28.32 -32.80 62.59
C LYS A 181 28.09 -33.13 64.07
N SER A 182 26.84 -33.16 64.53
CA SER A 182 26.50 -33.54 65.90
C SER A 182 26.86 -35.00 66.22
N LEU A 183 26.74 -35.91 65.24
CA LEU A 183 27.12 -37.31 65.37
C LEU A 183 28.65 -37.46 65.45
N LEU A 184 29.40 -36.70 64.64
CA LEU A 184 30.86 -36.64 64.73
C LEU A 184 31.32 -36.06 66.07
N ASP A 185 30.66 -35.02 66.56
CA ASP A 185 31.01 -34.40 67.84
C ASP A 185 30.66 -35.31 69.04
N THR A 186 29.54 -36.04 68.97
CA THR A 186 29.20 -37.07 69.97
C THR A 186 30.12 -38.29 69.87
N GLN A 187 30.51 -38.75 68.68
CA GLN A 187 31.52 -39.80 68.49
C GLN A 187 32.86 -39.40 69.12
N LYS A 188 33.34 -38.17 68.87
CA LYS A 188 34.55 -37.64 69.53
C LYS A 188 34.41 -37.61 71.05
N SER A 189 33.24 -37.26 71.56
CA SER A 189 32.95 -37.26 73.00
C SER A 189 32.94 -38.68 73.58
N ILE A 190 32.38 -39.66 72.85
CA ILE A 190 32.40 -41.08 73.20
C ILE A 190 33.83 -41.62 73.17
N ASP A 191 34.61 -41.34 72.13
CA ASP A 191 36.02 -41.71 72.02
C ASP A 191 36.89 -41.04 73.11
N ALA A 192 36.46 -39.88 73.63
CA ALA A 192 37.10 -39.24 74.78
C ALA A 192 36.68 -39.83 76.13
N LEU A 193 35.51 -40.48 76.21
CA LEU A 193 34.95 -41.12 77.41
C LEU A 193 35.24 -42.63 77.47
N VAL A 194 35.61 -43.27 76.36
CA VAL A 194 36.15 -44.62 76.27
C VAL A 194 37.67 -44.49 76.15
N PRO A 195 38.45 -44.71 77.23
CA PRO A 195 39.91 -44.73 77.13
C PRO A 195 40.34 -45.83 76.14
N PRO A 196 41.41 -45.64 75.35
CA PRO A 196 42.07 -46.78 74.75
C PRO A 196 42.47 -47.73 75.89
N GLU A 197 42.00 -48.98 75.86
CA GLU A 197 42.54 -50.02 76.72
C GLU A 197 44.07 -50.04 76.56
N PRO A 198 44.84 -50.19 77.65
CA PRO A 198 46.28 -50.35 77.54
C PRO A 198 46.58 -51.70 76.89
N VAL A 199 46.93 -51.68 75.61
CA VAL A 199 47.56 -52.82 74.95
C VAL A 199 49.01 -52.86 75.42
N GLU A 200 49.33 -53.81 76.31
CA GLU A 200 50.71 -54.18 76.62
C GLU A 200 51.39 -54.73 75.35
N PRO A 201 52.66 -54.36 75.07
CA PRO A 201 53.39 -54.83 73.90
C PRO A 201 53.88 -56.26 74.10
N MET A 202 53.42 -57.19 73.26
CA MET A 202 54.09 -58.46 73.01
C MET A 202 54.98 -58.37 71.76
N PRO A 203 56.12 -59.07 71.73
CA PRO A 203 57.21 -58.81 70.80
C PRO A 203 57.01 -59.47 69.43
N VAL A 204 57.38 -58.70 68.40
CA VAL A 204 57.91 -59.05 67.06
C VAL A 204 57.55 -60.39 66.41
N ASP A 205 57.03 -60.30 65.19
CA ASP A 205 57.61 -61.06 64.08
C ASP A 205 57.61 -60.24 62.77
N ALA A 206 58.65 -60.47 61.98
CA ALA A 206 59.01 -59.79 60.75
C ALA A 206 58.38 -60.44 59.51
N GLY A 207 58.31 -59.65 58.43
CA GLY A 207 57.92 -60.10 57.08
C GLY A 207 56.51 -59.62 56.73
N ASP A 208 56.20 -59.26 55.49
CA ASP A 208 56.92 -59.23 54.24
C ASP A 208 56.03 -58.40 53.27
N ALA A 209 56.65 -57.88 52.22
CA ALA A 209 56.09 -57.50 50.92
C ALA A 209 54.64 -56.94 50.79
N THR A 210 54.57 -55.75 50.20
CA THR A 210 53.52 -55.27 49.29
C THR A 210 53.09 -56.35 48.27
N PRO A 211 51.81 -56.39 47.81
CA PRO A 211 51.42 -55.49 46.71
C PRO A 211 49.95 -54.99 46.71
N THR A 212 49.80 -53.84 46.05
CA THR A 212 48.59 -53.30 45.38
C THR A 212 47.70 -54.37 44.71
N PRO A 213 46.37 -54.15 44.67
CA PRO A 213 45.56 -54.58 43.55
C PRO A 213 44.99 -53.39 42.76
N ASP A 214 44.86 -53.67 41.46
CA ASP A 214 44.34 -52.84 40.39
C ASP A 214 43.02 -52.13 40.69
N ALA A 215 42.95 -50.88 40.25
CA ALA A 215 41.70 -50.24 39.88
C ALA A 215 41.32 -50.71 38.46
N SER A 216 40.32 -51.58 38.39
CA SER A 216 39.49 -51.74 37.20
C SER A 216 38.01 -51.61 37.60
N LEU A 217 37.24 -51.00 36.70
CA LEU A 217 35.77 -50.93 36.63
C LEU A 217 35.06 -49.86 37.49
N ALA A 218 34.85 -48.68 36.89
CA ALA A 218 33.53 -48.23 36.43
C ALA A 218 33.67 -46.97 35.57
#